data_AF-A0A0N8R3V6-F1
#
_entry.id   AF-A0A0N8R3V6-F1
#
_cell.length_a   1.000
_cell.length_b   1.000
_cell.length_c   1.000
_cell.angle_alpha   90.00
_cell.angle_beta   90.00
_cell.angle_gamma   90.00
#
_symmetry.space_group_name_H-M   'P 1'
#
loop_
_entity.id
_entity.type
_entity.pdbx_description
1 polymer ?
#
loop_
_entity_poly.entity_id
_entity_poly.type
_entity_poly.pdbx_seq_one_letter_code
_entity_poly.pdbx_strand_id
1 'polypeptide(L)'
;MKIAVLSRNPRLYSTRRLVEAGIERGHEMVVIDTLRAYMNIASHKPQIHYRGKPLEGFDAVIPRIGASVTFYGCAVLRQFEMMGVFPLNESVAIARSRDKLRSLQLLSGHRLAGDRLCPLA
;
A
#
# COMPACT_ATOMS: atom_id res chain seq x y z
N MET A 1 -1.16 -7.28 17.57
CA MET A 1 -0.86 -7.38 16.13
C MET A 1 0.23 -6.38 15.79
N LYS A 2 1.14 -6.75 14.91
CA LYS A 2 2.19 -5.89 14.36
C LYS A 2 1.79 -5.44 12.97
N ILE A 3 1.61 -4.13 12.81
CA ILE A 3 1.04 -3.53 11.59
C ILE A 3 2.09 -2.62 10.94
N ALA A 4 2.36 -2.88 9.67
CA ALA A 4 3.20 -2.05 8.82
C ALA A 4 2.38 -0.90 8.22
N VAL A 5 2.87 0.33 8.31
CA VAL A 5 2.28 1.49 7.62
C VAL A 5 3.26 1.96 6.54
N LEU A 6 2.93 1.72 5.28
CA LEU A 6 3.77 2.11 4.15
C LEU A 6 3.55 3.59 3.82
N SER A 7 4.45 4.48 4.27
CA SER A 7 4.32 5.92 4.07
C SER A 7 5.69 6.58 3.97
N ARG A 8 5.85 7.49 3.01
CA ARG A 8 7.12 8.26 2.84
C ARG A 8 7.40 9.23 3.99
N ASN A 9 6.35 9.71 4.66
CA ASN A 9 6.51 10.71 5.71
C ASN A 9 5.67 10.35 6.96
N PRO A 10 6.33 9.95 8.07
CA PRO A 10 5.66 9.63 9.32
C PRO A 10 5.03 10.85 10.00
N ARG A 11 5.48 12.07 9.67
CA ARG A 11 4.99 13.32 10.28
C ARG A 11 3.67 13.82 9.68
N LEU A 12 3.19 13.21 8.59
CA LEU A 12 1.90 13.57 8.00
C LEU A 12 0.78 13.27 9.00
N TYR A 13 -0.18 14.19 9.14
CA TYR A 13 -1.31 14.05 10.05
C TYR A 13 -2.01 12.69 9.92
N SER A 14 -2.31 12.26 8.68
CA SER A 14 -2.97 10.97 8.42
C SER A 14 -2.13 9.78 8.89
N THR A 15 -0.83 9.76 8.62
CA THR A 15 0.07 8.69 9.10
C THR A 15 0.12 8.68 10.63
N ARG A 16 0.26 9.87 11.25
CA ARG A 16 0.35 10.01 12.71
C ARG A 16 -0.91 9.50 13.39
N ARG A 17 -2.09 9.94 12.93
CA ARG A 17 -3.39 9.50 13.46
C ARG A 17 -3.64 8.00 13.30
N LEU A 18 -3.22 7.40 12.19
CA LEU A 18 -3.31 5.94 12.00
C LEU A 18 -2.45 5.20 13.02
N VAL A 19 -1.22 5.66 13.25
CA VAL A 19 -0.31 5.08 14.24
C VAL A 19 -0.88 5.23 15.65
N GLU A 20 -1.33 6.43 16.03
CA GLU A 20 -1.90 6.70 17.34
C GLU A 20 -3.16 5.83 17.59
N ALA A 21 -4.08 5.77 16.64
CA ALA A 21 -5.29 4.96 16.74
C ALA A 21 -5.02 3.44 16.77
N GLY A 22 -3.90 2.99 16.21
CA GLY A 22 -3.44 1.60 16.30
C GLY A 22 -2.80 1.30 17.65
N ILE A 23 -1.98 2.21 18.16
CA ILE A 23 -1.36 2.10 19.50
C ILE A 23 -2.43 2.11 20.60
N GLU A 24 -3.43 2.99 20.51
CA GLU A 24 -4.56 3.04 21.43
C GLU A 24 -5.35 1.72 21.49
N ARG A 25 -5.35 0.94 20.41
CA ARG A 25 -5.96 -0.39 20.32
C ARG A 25 -5.02 -1.54 20.75
N GLY A 26 -3.82 -1.23 21.23
CA GLY A 26 -2.82 -2.22 21.64
C GLY A 26 -2.09 -2.91 20.48
N HIS A 27 -1.99 -2.26 19.32
CA HIS A 27 -1.22 -2.76 18.18
C HIS A 27 0.18 -2.14 18.12
N GLU A 28 1.17 -2.92 17.67
CA GLU A 28 2.51 -2.43 17.37
C GLU A 28 2.50 -1.82 15.96
N MET A 29 2.64 -0.50 15.87
CA MET A 29 2.55 0.24 14.62
C MET A 29 3.94 0.65 14.13
N VAL A 30 4.36 0.16 12.96
CA VAL A 30 5.68 0.47 12.39
C VAL A 30 5.52 1.21 11.07
N VAL A 31 6.02 2.45 11.01
CA VAL A 31 6.03 3.23 9.76
C VAL A 31 7.27 2.88 8.93
N ILE A 32 7.03 2.42 7.70
CA ILE A 32 8.06 2.02 6.75
C ILE A 32 8.02 2.97 5.56
N ASP A 33 9.16 3.61 5.29
CA ASP A 33 9.33 4.38 4.07
C ASP A 33 9.47 3.43 2.88
N THR A 34 8.46 3.46 2.00
CA THR A 34 8.40 2.62 0.81
C THR A 34 9.64 2.72 -0.05
N LEU A 35 10.28 3.89 -0.15
CA LEU A 35 11.46 4.06 -1.03
C LEU A 35 12.75 3.51 -0.42
N ARG A 36 12.77 3.30 0.90
CA ARG A 36 13.93 2.75 1.63
C ARG A 36 13.78 1.27 1.91
N ALA A 37 12.61 0.70 1.65
CA ALA A 37 12.40 -0.74 1.62
C ALA A 37 12.96 -1.27 0.31
N TYR A 38 13.78 -2.31 0.36
CA TYR A 38 14.29 -3.01 -0.82
C TYR A 38 13.97 -4.50 -0.70
N MET A 39 13.72 -5.13 -1.83
CA MET A 39 13.21 -6.50 -1.91
C MET A 39 14.32 -7.41 -2.39
N ASN A 40 14.47 -8.57 -1.76
CA ASN A 40 15.24 -9.66 -2.34
C ASN A 40 14.27 -10.51 -3.18
N ILE A 41 14.48 -10.54 -4.50
CA ILE A 41 13.60 -11.24 -5.47
C ILE A 41 13.95 -12.75 -5.54
N ALA A 42 14.79 -13.26 -4.64
CA ALA A 42 15.14 -14.67 -4.60
C ALA A 42 13.88 -15.56 -4.51
N SER A 43 13.66 -16.40 -5.52
CA SER A 43 12.44 -17.18 -5.76
C SER A 43 12.03 -18.11 -4.60
N HIS A 44 12.93 -18.39 -3.66
CA HIS A 44 12.67 -19.35 -2.58
C HIS A 44 12.36 -18.69 -1.22
N LYS A 45 12.64 -17.39 -1.04
CA LYS A 45 12.36 -16.66 0.21
C LYS A 45 12.06 -15.19 -0.08
N PRO A 46 10.79 -14.83 -0.34
CA PRO A 46 10.41 -13.42 -0.50
C PRO A 46 10.71 -12.69 0.82
N GLN A 47 11.63 -11.73 0.77
CA GLN A 47 12.05 -10.95 1.93
C GLN A 47 12.14 -9.48 1.58
N ILE A 48 11.59 -8.65 2.47
CA ILE A 48 11.71 -7.21 2.40
C ILE A 48 12.72 -6.78 3.45
N HIS A 49 13.70 -5.98 3.05
CA HIS A 49 14.68 -5.42 3.94
C HIS A 49 14.45 -3.92 4.08
N TYR A 50 14.63 -3.42 5.30
CA TYR A 50 14.55 -2.01 5.61
C TYR A 50 15.72 -1.63 6.50
N ARG A 51 16.55 -0.69 6.02
CA ARG A 51 17.76 -0.23 6.73
C ARG A 51 18.67 -1.37 7.20
N GLY A 52 18.90 -2.37 6.33
CA GLY A 52 19.78 -3.50 6.64
C GLY A 52 19.15 -4.61 7.47
N LYS A 53 17.89 -4.48 7.91
CA LYS A 53 17.19 -5.52 8.69
C LYS A 53 16.03 -6.11 7.88
N PRO A 54 15.81 -7.44 7.93
CA PRO A 54 14.62 -8.04 7.36
C PRO A 54 13.38 -7.59 8.13
N LEU A 55 12.32 -7.27 7.38
CA LEU A 55 11.01 -6.92 7.92
C LEU A 55 10.20 -8.20 8.10
N GLU A 56 10.09 -8.66 9.34
CA GLU A 56 9.42 -9.92 9.67
C GLU A 56 8.38 -9.75 10.79
N GLY A 57 7.41 -10.68 10.80
CA GLY A 57 6.37 -10.78 11.83
C GLY A 57 5.26 -9.75 11.73
N PHE A 58 4.99 -9.20 10.54
CA PHE A 58 3.85 -8.31 10.32
C PHE A 58 2.58 -9.10 10.08
N ASP A 59 1.50 -8.77 10.79
CA ASP A 59 0.18 -9.38 10.60
C ASP A 59 -0.59 -8.66 9.49
N ALA A 60 -0.44 -7.34 9.40
CA ALA A 60 -1.15 -6.51 8.43
C ALA A 60 -0.29 -5.36 7.89
N VAL A 61 -0.65 -4.87 6.70
CA VAL A 61 0.00 -3.73 6.04
C VAL A 61 -1.04 -2.71 5.56
N ILE A 62 -0.81 -1.44 5.91
CA ILE A 62 -1.63 -0.28 5.52
C ILE A 62 -0.87 0.51 4.44
N PRO A 63 -1.27 0.41 3.16
CA PRO A 63 -0.59 1.08 2.07
C PRO A 63 -1.00 2.57 1.94
N ARG A 64 -0.11 3.49 2.32
CA ARG A 64 -0.24 4.95 2.10
C ARG A 64 0.73 5.42 1.01
N ILE A 65 0.57 4.83 -0.17
CA ILE A 65 1.45 5.04 -1.33
C ILE A 65 1.03 6.31 -2.09
N GLY A 66 1.96 7.24 -2.25
CA GLY A 66 1.75 8.46 -3.05
C GLY A 66 1.72 8.19 -4.55
N ALA A 67 1.03 9.04 -5.32
CA ALA A 67 0.85 8.84 -6.77
C ALA A 67 2.19 8.74 -7.54
N SER A 68 3.21 9.49 -7.12
CA SER A 68 4.53 9.50 -7.74
C SER A 68 5.37 8.23 -7.55
N VAL A 69 4.97 7.33 -6.64
CA VAL A 69 5.71 6.12 -6.29
C VAL A 69 4.84 4.86 -6.39
N THR A 70 3.76 4.93 -7.18
CA THR A 70 2.76 3.87 -7.28
C THR A 70 3.37 2.54 -7.70
N PHE A 71 4.22 2.54 -8.74
CA PHE A 71 4.82 1.31 -9.27
C PHE A 71 5.65 0.58 -8.21
N TYR A 72 6.64 1.27 -7.62
CA TYR A 72 7.51 0.69 -6.61
C TYR A 72 6.77 0.34 -5.31
N GLY A 73 5.86 1.22 -4.87
CA GLY A 73 5.04 0.96 -3.68
C GLY A 73 4.14 -0.26 -3.84
N CYS A 74 3.55 -0.46 -5.02
CA CYS A 74 2.75 -1.66 -5.30
C CYS A 74 3.62 -2.92 -5.36
N ALA A 75 4.86 -2.84 -5.85
CA ALA A 75 5.79 -3.98 -5.83
C ALA A 75 6.15 -4.39 -4.38
N VAL A 76 6.46 -3.42 -3.52
CA VAL A 76 6.73 -3.67 -2.08
C VAL A 76 5.50 -4.25 -1.40
N LEU A 77 4.32 -3.68 -1.64
CA LEU A 77 3.06 -4.20 -1.10
C LEU A 77 2.77 -5.62 -1.58
N ARG A 78 3.02 -5.92 -2.86
CA ARG A 78 2.86 -7.27 -3.41
C ARG A 78 3.82 -8.27 -2.77
N GLN A 79 5.03 -7.85 -2.40
CA GLN A 79 5.92 -8.72 -1.62
C GLN A 79 5.34 -9.00 -0.23
N PHE A 80 4.74 -8.01 0.44
CA PHE A 80 4.03 -8.25 1.71
C PHE A 80 2.88 -9.26 1.53
N GLU A 81 2.11 -9.14 0.44
CA GLU A 81 1.06 -10.11 0.09
C GLU A 81 1.64 -11.52 -0.10
N MET A 82 2.76 -11.65 -0.82
CA MET A 82 3.45 -12.93 -1.01
C MET A 82 4.04 -13.51 0.28
N MET A 83 4.36 -12.67 1.26
CA MET A 83 4.79 -13.08 2.60
C MET A 83 3.62 -13.47 3.52
N GLY A 84 2.38 -13.43 3.03
CA GLY A 84 1.18 -13.78 3.81
C GLY A 84 0.70 -12.68 4.75
N VAL A 85 1.20 -11.46 4.60
CA VAL A 85 0.78 -10.30 5.42
C VAL A 85 -0.51 -9.73 4.85
N PHE A 86 -1.51 -9.48 5.70
CA PHE A 86 -2.81 -8.98 5.26
C PHE A 86 -2.74 -7.54 4.73
N PRO A 87 -3.02 -7.29 3.43
CA PRO A 87 -3.09 -5.93 2.92
C PRO A 87 -4.46 -5.31 3.19
N LEU A 88 -4.50 -4.08 3.74
CA LEU A 88 -5.77 -3.35 3.86
C LEU A 88 -6.39 -3.07 2.47
N ASN A 89 -5.53 -2.74 1.50
CA ASN A 89 -5.90 -2.60 0.10
C ASN A 89 -4.90 -3.41 -0.72
N GLU A 90 -5.40 -4.24 -1.64
CA GLU A 90 -4.54 -5.03 -2.52
C GLU A 90 -3.71 -4.15 -3.45
N SER A 91 -2.50 -4.60 -3.77
CA SER A 91 -1.60 -4.00 -4.73
C SER A 91 -2.26 -3.79 -6.10
N VAL A 92 -3.05 -4.77 -6.55
CA VAL A 92 -3.80 -4.73 -7.81
C VAL A 92 -4.93 -3.68 -7.75
N ALA A 93 -5.64 -3.57 -6.63
CA ALA A 93 -6.70 -2.59 -6.45
C ALA A 93 -6.15 -1.15 -6.45
N ILE A 94 -5.00 -0.92 -5.81
CA ILE A 94 -4.33 0.38 -5.85
C ILE A 94 -3.89 0.73 -7.27
N ALA A 95 -3.24 -0.20 -7.97
CA ALA A 95 -2.83 0.05 -9.36
C ALA A 95 -4.02 0.38 -10.27
N ARG A 96 -5.14 -0.34 -10.13
CA ARG A 96 -6.36 -0.11 -10.92
C ARG A 96 -7.02 1.23 -10.60
N SER A 97 -7.16 1.57 -9.32
CA SER A 97 -7.78 2.83 -8.89
C SER A 97 -6.97 4.08 -9.25
N ARG A 98 -5.67 3.93 -9.52
CA ARG A 98 -4.79 5.01 -9.99
C ARG A 98 -4.97 5.31 -11.47
N ASP A 99 -5.36 4.32 -12.26
CA ASP A 99 -5.70 4.51 -13.67
C ASP A 99 -7.13 5.06 -13.78
N LYS A 100 -7.23 6.38 -13.96
CA LYS A 100 -8.52 7.08 -14.06
C LYS A 100 -9.32 6.62 -15.27
N LEU A 101 -8.68 6.44 -16.43
CA LEU A 101 -9.39 6.04 -17.65
C LEU A 101 -10.00 4.66 -17.47
N ARG A 102 -9.21 3.70 -16.98
CA ARG A 102 -9.67 2.34 -16.72
C ARG A 102 -10.72 2.30 -15.61
N SER A 103 -10.54 3.08 -14.53
CA SER A 103 -11.52 3.14 -13.45
C SER A 103 -12.87 3.68 -13.94
N LEU A 104 -12.85 4.71 -14.80
CA LEU A 104 -14.07 5.24 -15.42
C LEU A 104 -14.73 4.24 -16.37
N GLN A 105 -13.96 3.51 -17.17
CA GLN A 105 -14.48 2.43 -18.02
C GLN A 105 -15.16 1.34 -17.19
N LEU A 106 -14.57 0.94 -16.07
CA LEU A 106 -15.16 -0.04 -15.15
C LEU A 106 -16.46 0.48 -14.52
N LEU A 107 -16.46 1.72 -14.01
CA LEU A 107 -17.66 2.33 -13.41
C LEU A 107 -18.79 2.51 -14.43
N SER A 108 -18.47 2.90 -15.67
CA SER A 108 -19.44 3.01 -16.76
C SER A 108 -20.03 1.63 -17.12
N GLY A 109 -19.19 0.59 -17.19
CA GLY A 109 -19.64 -0.79 -17.41
C GLY A 109 -20.59 -1.30 -16.32
N HIS A 110 -20.45 -0.82 -15.08
CA HIS A 110 -21.34 -1.14 -13.96
C HIS A 110 -22.52 -0.17 -13.78
N ARG A 111 -22.74 0.80 -14.70
CA ARG A 111 -23.79 1.84 -14.62
C ARG A 111 -23.71 2.71 -13.36
N LEU A 112 -22.50 2.92 -12.84
CA LEU A 112 -22.22 3.77 -11.68
C LEU A 112 -21.55 5.09 -12.06
N ALA A 113 -21.14 5.24 -13.32
CA ALA A 113 -20.63 6.52 -13.82
C ALA A 113 -21.79 7.51 -13.98
N GLY A 114 -21.69 8.70 -13.37
CA GLY A 114 -22.65 9.78 -13.59
C GLY A 114 -22.73 10.17 -15.07
N ASP A 115 -23.93 10.58 -15.50
CA ASP A 115 -24.22 10.93 -16.89
C ASP A 115 -23.22 11.96 -17.43
N ARG A 116 -22.50 11.58 -18.50
CA ARG A 116 -21.50 12.36 -19.27
C ARG A 116 -20.12 12.54 -18.61
N LEU A 117 -19.30 11.50 -18.66
CA LEU A 117 -17.84 11.64 -18.51
C LEU A 117 -17.16 11.36 -19.86
N CYS A 118 -17.02 12.40 -20.69
CA CYS A 118 -16.11 12.37 -21.83
C CYS A 118 -14.67 12.40 -21.29
N PRO A 119 -13.79 11.41 -21.57
CA PRO A 119 -12.40 11.43 -21.09
C PRO A 119 -11.50 12.40 -21.86
N LEU A 120 -12.05 13.14 -22.83
CA LEU A 120 -11.34 14.05 -23.72
C LEU A 120 -11.87 15.48 -23.52
N ALA A 121 -11.24 16.20 -22.60
CA ALA A 121 -11.22 17.66 -22.53
C ALA A 121 -9.91 18.08 -21.85
#